data_AF-A0A8J4XUI9-F1
#
_entry.id   AF-A0A8J4XUI9-F1
#
_cell.length_a   1.000
_cell.length_b   1.000
_cell.length_c   1.000
_cell.angle_alpha   90.00
_cell.angle_beta   90.00
_cell.angle_gamma   90.00
#
_symmetry.space_group_name_H-M   'P 1'
#
loop_
_entity.id
_entity.type
_entity.pdbx_description
1 polymer ?
#
loop_
_entity_poly.entity_id
_entity_poly.type
_entity_poly.pdbx_seq_one_letter_code
_entity_poly.pdbx_strand_id
1 'polypeptide(L)'
;MWWVQQAIVWLALGAVLTAALNFFLMTRAPPPAAHSSHQQSPSFSAVEHRSFHKPVYIKGEVYALRNSEYHIWNQKNRTGITNTIQSLYAHLPAVKLQYRTPSPHLSSLIHALRQDVTTRGRTSHPWDLAKKWANPRSLIPSSALGLGDVLQALAKAPIISTDVGYKGTQLKISLVLKGGQRAVFKPRRYSREELLEGEVYAGADRHNGEVAAFHLGRVLGLLTVPLTVGRRVSPRKHLLPVASRELAATFFKRRVCYYCHKNSSVCDSGGTLEGAVTLWLPAHLPLMHLPHPWARTYTRTKLAPWEEQPGYCEGLRQHAPYSGDQSPRLLDLMDAAVFDFLIQNGDRHHYSVVAGKPEAAIILLDNGKR
;
A
#
# COMPACT_ATOMS: atom_id res chain seq x y z
N MET A 1 18.45 22.50 -13.68
CA MET A 1 19.17 21.35 -13.08
C MET A 1 18.39 20.65 -11.95
N TRP A 2 17.05 20.64 -11.99
CA TRP A 2 16.17 20.14 -10.89
C TRP A 2 15.65 18.70 -11.12
N TRP A 3 16.05 18.06 -12.22
CA TRP A 3 15.64 16.70 -12.60
C TRP A 3 16.69 15.63 -12.23
N VAL A 4 17.96 16.01 -12.09
CA VAL A 4 19.08 15.10 -11.81
C VAL A 4 19.11 14.66 -10.34
N GLN A 5 18.66 15.51 -9.40
CA GLN A 5 18.54 15.14 -7.98
C GLN A 5 17.31 14.27 -7.68
N GLN A 6 16.23 14.37 -8.47
CA GLN A 6 15.16 13.38 -8.41
C GLN A 6 15.63 12.03 -8.96
N ALA A 7 16.43 12.00 -10.02
CA ALA A 7 16.96 10.76 -10.58
C ALA A 7 17.83 9.97 -9.57
N ILE A 8 18.65 10.63 -8.75
CA ILE A 8 19.53 9.95 -7.78
C ILE A 8 18.75 9.38 -6.58
N VAL A 9 17.69 10.07 -6.12
CA VAL A 9 16.77 9.53 -5.10
C VAL A 9 15.91 8.41 -5.67
N TRP A 10 15.52 8.49 -6.95
CA TRP A 10 14.86 7.39 -7.69
C TRP A 10 15.81 6.24 -8.04
N LEU A 11 17.13 6.43 -8.08
CA LEU A 11 18.13 5.37 -8.23
C LEU A 11 18.44 4.67 -6.90
N ALA A 12 18.40 5.40 -5.78
CA ALA A 12 18.55 4.84 -4.43
C ALA A 12 17.27 4.12 -3.94
N LEU A 13 16.10 4.72 -4.15
CA LEU A 13 14.81 3.99 -4.11
C LEU A 13 14.79 2.92 -5.19
N GLY A 14 15.43 3.18 -6.33
CA GLY A 14 15.64 2.23 -7.41
C GLY A 14 16.34 0.98 -6.93
N ALA A 15 17.38 1.03 -6.09
CA ALA A 15 18.06 -0.16 -5.59
C ALA A 15 17.22 -0.96 -4.58
N VAL A 16 16.44 -0.28 -3.73
CA VAL A 16 15.58 -0.92 -2.70
C VAL A 16 14.27 -1.44 -3.31
N LEU A 17 13.65 -0.67 -4.21
CA LEU A 17 12.58 -1.15 -5.07
C LEU A 17 13.10 -2.21 -6.04
N THR A 18 14.33 -2.14 -6.54
CA THR A 18 14.89 -3.21 -7.40
C THR A 18 15.08 -4.46 -6.57
N ALA A 19 15.50 -4.42 -5.31
CA ALA A 19 15.53 -5.60 -4.45
C ALA A 19 14.12 -6.16 -4.16
N ALA A 20 13.12 -5.30 -3.89
CA ALA A 20 11.74 -5.72 -3.65
C ALA A 20 11.00 -6.18 -4.92
N LEU A 21 11.12 -5.47 -6.05
CA LEU A 21 10.58 -5.84 -7.36
C LEU A 21 11.30 -7.04 -7.97
N ASN A 22 12.62 -7.16 -7.78
CA ASN A 22 13.34 -8.38 -8.13
C ASN A 22 12.66 -9.54 -7.42
N PHE A 23 12.41 -9.39 -6.13
CA PHE A 23 11.75 -10.41 -5.33
C PHE A 23 10.32 -10.77 -5.80
N PHE A 24 9.53 -9.80 -6.24
CA PHE A 24 8.16 -10.03 -6.75
C PHE A 24 8.07 -10.49 -8.21
N LEU A 25 9.14 -10.36 -9.01
CA LEU A 25 9.09 -10.62 -10.46
C LEU A 25 10.11 -11.68 -10.94
N MET A 26 10.92 -12.24 -10.06
CA MET A 26 11.95 -13.21 -10.46
C MET A 26 11.38 -14.56 -10.94
N THR A 27 11.90 -15.03 -12.06
CA THR A 27 11.62 -16.36 -12.61
C THR A 27 12.62 -17.38 -12.07
N ARG A 28 12.18 -18.64 -11.93
CA ARG A 28 13.00 -19.78 -11.51
C ARG A 28 14.18 -19.97 -12.46
N ALA A 29 15.39 -20.17 -11.93
CA ALA A 29 16.52 -20.62 -12.74
C ALA A 29 16.19 -22.01 -13.34
N PRO A 30 16.47 -22.26 -14.63
CA PRO A 30 16.37 -23.60 -15.19
C PRO A 30 17.30 -24.56 -14.43
N PRO A 31 16.91 -25.83 -14.22
CA PRO A 31 17.81 -26.80 -13.61
C PRO A 31 19.09 -26.93 -14.45
N PRO A 32 20.27 -27.11 -13.82
CA PRO A 32 21.48 -27.39 -14.57
C PRO A 32 21.27 -28.62 -15.45
N ALA A 33 21.70 -28.51 -16.71
CA ALA A 33 21.66 -29.64 -17.63
C ALA A 33 22.40 -30.82 -17.00
N ALA A 34 21.71 -31.94 -16.85
CA ALA A 34 22.30 -33.17 -16.36
C ALA A 34 23.29 -33.68 -17.42
N HIS A 35 24.57 -33.36 -17.26
CA HIS A 35 25.62 -34.10 -17.94
C HIS A 35 25.77 -35.45 -17.23
N SER A 36 25.27 -36.50 -17.88
CA SER A 36 25.54 -37.87 -17.53
C SER A 36 26.99 -38.21 -17.87
N SER A 37 27.86 -38.30 -16.86
CA SER A 37 29.08 -39.08 -16.97
C SER A 37 29.13 -40.07 -15.82
N HIS A 38 28.95 -41.34 -16.17
CA HIS A 38 29.21 -42.49 -15.32
C HIS A 38 30.68 -42.50 -14.88
N GLN A 39 30.93 -42.62 -13.57
CA GLN A 39 32.07 -43.38 -13.05
C GLN A 39 31.82 -43.77 -11.58
N GLN A 40 32.14 -45.02 -11.26
CA GLN A 40 31.91 -45.70 -9.97
C GLN A 40 33.02 -45.36 -8.95
N SER A 41 32.61 -45.04 -7.70
CA SER A 41 33.11 -45.46 -6.36
C SER A 41 34.62 -45.40 -6.00
N PRO A 42 35.03 -45.19 -4.71
CA PRO A 42 34.40 -45.76 -3.51
C PRO A 42 34.36 -44.94 -2.18
N SER A 43 33.42 -45.39 -1.33
CA SER A 43 33.33 -45.39 0.15
C SER A 43 34.02 -44.32 0.99
N PHE A 44 33.22 -43.50 1.69
CA PHE A 44 33.50 -43.08 3.07
C PHE A 44 32.19 -43.02 3.88
N SER A 45 32.22 -43.65 5.05
CA SER A 45 31.17 -43.66 6.06
C SER A 45 31.02 -42.27 6.71
N ALA A 46 29.82 -41.69 6.66
CA ALA A 46 29.46 -40.53 7.47
C ALA A 46 28.00 -40.62 7.92
N VAL A 47 27.86 -40.94 9.21
CA VAL A 47 26.83 -40.49 10.17
C VAL A 47 25.45 -40.16 9.58
N GLU A 48 24.46 -41.01 9.90
CA GLU A 48 23.03 -40.75 9.70
C GLU A 48 22.58 -39.48 10.43
N HIS A 49 22.57 -38.35 9.72
CA HIS A 49 21.67 -37.27 10.04
C HIS A 49 20.26 -37.70 9.62
N ARG A 50 19.44 -38.13 10.58
CA ARG A 50 17.99 -38.28 10.40
C ARG A 50 17.43 -36.93 9.94
N SER A 51 17.24 -36.82 8.64
CA SER A 51 16.57 -35.70 8.01
C SER A 51 15.09 -35.78 8.37
N PHE A 52 14.64 -34.85 9.21
CA PHE A 52 13.24 -34.50 9.28
C PHE A 52 12.86 -33.75 8.00
N HIS A 53 12.88 -34.44 6.86
CA HIS A 53 12.17 -34.01 5.67
C HIS A 53 10.68 -34.31 5.88
N LYS A 54 10.01 -33.48 6.69
CA LYS A 54 8.60 -33.22 6.41
C LYS A 54 8.57 -32.19 5.30
N PRO A 55 8.13 -32.52 4.07
CA PRO A 55 7.92 -31.54 3.04
C PRO A 55 6.68 -30.72 3.43
N VAL A 56 6.89 -29.66 4.19
CA VAL A 56 5.87 -28.63 4.42
C VAL A 56 6.18 -27.50 3.42
N TYR A 57 6.07 -27.79 2.13
CA TYR A 57 6.26 -26.79 1.10
C TYR A 57 5.05 -26.80 0.17
N ILE A 58 4.23 -25.77 0.28
CA ILE A 58 3.29 -25.38 -0.77
C ILE A 58 4.05 -24.39 -1.67
N LYS A 59 4.00 -24.66 -2.96
CA LYS A 59 4.70 -23.94 -4.03
C LYS A 59 4.16 -22.50 -4.13
N GLY A 60 4.98 -21.48 -3.84
CA GLY A 60 4.64 -20.07 -4.17
C GLY A 60 4.84 -18.97 -3.12
N GLU A 61 5.51 -19.20 -1.99
CA GLU A 61 5.66 -18.14 -0.96
C GLU A 61 6.80 -17.14 -1.23
N VAL A 62 6.56 -15.88 -0.82
CA VAL A 62 7.37 -14.67 -1.08
C VAL A 62 7.63 -13.98 0.28
N TYR A 63 8.89 -13.84 0.71
CA TYR A 63 9.33 -13.17 1.94
C TYR A 63 10.17 -11.89 1.73
N ALA A 64 9.83 -10.80 2.41
CA ALA A 64 10.66 -9.60 2.50
C ALA A 64 11.24 -9.46 3.92
N LEU A 65 12.54 -9.72 4.10
CA LEU A 65 13.26 -9.45 5.35
C LEU A 65 14.28 -8.34 5.14
N ARG A 66 14.16 -7.25 5.90
CA ARG A 66 15.25 -6.29 6.08
C ARG A 66 16.14 -6.79 7.22
N ASN A 67 17.45 -6.84 7.02
CA ASN A 67 18.41 -7.06 8.11
C ASN A 67 18.22 -5.93 9.13
N SER A 68 17.57 -6.24 10.25
CA SER A 68 17.58 -5.40 11.45
C SER A 68 17.99 -6.27 12.63
N GLU A 69 19.30 -6.53 12.74
CA GLU A 69 19.89 -7.19 13.90
C GLU A 69 19.56 -6.43 15.21
N TYR A 70 19.17 -5.16 15.11
CA TYR A 70 18.92 -4.26 16.24
C TYR A 70 17.60 -4.47 17.00
N HIS A 71 16.62 -5.21 16.46
CA HIS A 71 15.26 -5.27 17.07
C HIS A 71 14.85 -6.62 17.67
N ILE A 72 15.61 -7.69 17.46
CA ILE A 72 15.26 -9.03 17.98
C ILE A 72 15.38 -9.07 19.52
N TRP A 73 16.30 -8.30 20.10
CA TRP A 73 16.62 -8.34 21.53
C TRP A 73 15.54 -7.76 22.45
N ASN A 74 14.64 -6.92 21.95
CA ASN A 74 13.57 -6.28 22.74
C ASN A 74 12.21 -7.00 22.67
N GLN A 75 12.15 -8.20 22.07
CA GLN A 75 10.90 -8.94 21.84
C GLN A 75 10.72 -10.21 22.70
N LYS A 76 11.43 -10.32 23.84
CA LYS A 76 11.38 -11.52 24.71
C LYS A 76 9.96 -11.98 25.09
N ASN A 77 9.00 -11.05 25.15
CA ASN A 77 7.60 -11.34 25.50
C ASN A 77 6.68 -11.59 24.28
N ARG A 78 7.21 -11.57 23.05
CA ARG A 78 6.46 -11.77 21.79
C ARG A 78 6.92 -13.06 21.12
N THR A 79 6.65 -14.18 21.77
CA THR A 79 7.13 -15.50 21.36
C THR A 79 6.62 -15.91 19.97
N GLY A 80 5.36 -15.57 19.64
CA GLY A 80 4.80 -15.80 18.30
C GLY A 80 5.59 -15.12 17.17
N ILE A 81 5.93 -13.85 17.35
CA ILE A 81 6.68 -13.08 16.36
C ILE A 81 8.14 -13.57 16.28
N THR A 82 8.77 -13.80 17.43
CA THR A 82 10.18 -14.23 17.51
C THR A 82 10.41 -15.54 16.78
N ASN A 83 9.56 -16.54 17.03
CA ASN A 83 9.65 -17.86 16.38
C ASN A 83 9.44 -17.76 14.86
N THR A 84 8.47 -16.94 14.43
CA THR A 84 8.19 -16.71 13.01
C THR A 84 9.39 -16.07 12.31
N ILE A 85 9.94 -15.00 12.90
CA ILE A 85 11.12 -14.30 12.36
C ILE A 85 12.30 -15.26 12.25
N GLN A 86 12.60 -16.03 13.30
CA GLN A 86 13.71 -16.98 13.30
C GLN A 86 13.56 -18.03 12.19
N SER A 87 12.35 -18.56 12.00
CA SER A 87 12.04 -19.45 10.88
C SER A 87 12.31 -18.77 9.54
N LEU A 88 11.80 -17.56 9.32
CA LEU A 88 12.00 -16.82 8.06
C LEU A 88 13.49 -16.55 7.76
N TYR A 89 14.28 -16.15 8.76
CA TYR A 89 15.71 -15.90 8.60
C TYR A 89 16.49 -17.17 8.23
N ALA A 90 16.09 -18.33 8.75
CA ALA A 90 16.69 -19.61 8.38
C ALA A 90 16.51 -19.92 6.87
N HIS A 91 15.43 -19.43 6.25
CA HIS A 91 15.11 -19.66 4.83
C HIS A 91 15.71 -18.61 3.88
N LEU A 92 16.13 -17.45 4.41
CA LEU A 92 16.63 -16.33 3.61
C LEU A 92 17.77 -16.70 2.63
N PRO A 93 18.74 -17.56 2.98
CA PRO A 93 19.79 -17.95 2.03
C PRO A 93 19.26 -18.69 0.80
N ALA A 94 18.30 -19.60 0.97
CA ALA A 94 17.70 -20.37 -0.13
C ALA A 94 16.91 -19.46 -1.07
N VAL A 95 16.14 -18.54 -0.48
CA VAL A 95 15.39 -17.50 -1.19
C VAL A 95 16.33 -16.62 -2.02
N LYS A 96 17.42 -16.14 -1.42
CA LYS A 96 18.47 -15.37 -2.13
C LYS A 96 19.21 -16.18 -3.20
N LEU A 97 19.21 -17.51 -3.13
CA LEU A 97 19.80 -18.36 -4.17
C LEU A 97 18.87 -18.51 -5.37
N GLN A 98 17.58 -18.68 -5.10
CA GLN A 98 16.55 -18.88 -6.11
C GLN A 98 16.23 -17.60 -6.89
N TYR A 99 16.34 -16.46 -6.23
CA TYR A 99 15.89 -15.16 -6.73
C TYR A 99 17.09 -14.20 -6.87
N ARG A 100 18.02 -14.51 -7.79
CA ARG A 100 19.27 -13.75 -8.01
C ARG A 100 19.26 -12.84 -9.24
N THR A 101 18.55 -13.22 -10.28
CA THR A 101 18.51 -12.50 -11.56
C THR A 101 17.22 -11.68 -11.72
N PRO A 102 17.29 -10.37 -12.00
CA PRO A 102 16.09 -9.57 -12.30
C PRO A 102 15.20 -10.21 -13.36
N SER A 103 13.89 -10.02 -13.25
CA SER A 103 12.93 -10.52 -14.23
C SER A 103 13.22 -9.97 -15.63
N PRO A 104 13.24 -10.80 -16.68
CA PRO A 104 13.31 -10.29 -18.05
C PRO A 104 12.09 -9.43 -18.42
N HIS A 105 10.97 -9.57 -17.70
CA HIS A 105 9.74 -8.82 -17.93
C HIS A 105 9.70 -7.45 -17.23
N LEU A 106 10.64 -7.16 -16.32
CA LEU A 106 10.62 -5.96 -15.48
C LEU A 106 10.60 -4.66 -16.32
N SER A 107 11.46 -4.59 -17.34
CA SER A 107 11.54 -3.41 -18.22
C SER A 107 10.23 -3.18 -18.98
N SER A 108 9.63 -4.25 -19.52
CA SER A 108 8.35 -4.19 -20.22
C SER A 108 7.22 -3.73 -19.30
N LEU A 109 7.16 -4.27 -18.08
CA LEU A 109 6.18 -3.86 -17.06
C LEU A 109 6.32 -2.38 -16.72
N ILE A 110 7.53 -1.90 -16.42
CA ILE A 110 7.78 -0.48 -16.11
C ILE A 110 7.35 0.41 -17.28
N HIS A 111 7.68 0.00 -18.51
CA HIS A 111 7.30 0.75 -19.70
C HIS A 111 5.76 0.85 -19.85
N ALA A 112 5.04 -0.27 -19.70
CA ALA A 112 3.58 -0.29 -19.75
C ALA A 112 2.95 0.58 -18.65
N LEU A 113 3.41 0.44 -17.40
CA LEU A 113 2.93 1.24 -16.27
C LEU A 113 3.16 2.74 -16.47
N ARG A 114 4.31 3.11 -17.04
CA ARG A 114 4.64 4.50 -17.40
C ARG A 114 3.71 5.00 -18.49
N GLN A 115 3.52 4.24 -19.57
CA GLN A 115 2.63 4.62 -20.68
C GLN A 115 1.21 4.90 -20.19
N ASP A 116 0.66 4.05 -19.30
CA ASP A 116 -0.68 4.27 -18.73
C ASP A 116 -0.81 5.61 -18.01
N VAL A 117 0.23 6.05 -17.28
CA VAL A 117 0.22 7.29 -16.48
C VAL A 117 0.57 8.52 -17.31
N THR A 118 1.35 8.39 -18.39
CA THR A 118 1.85 9.54 -19.17
C THR A 118 1.06 9.81 -20.46
N THR A 119 0.43 8.80 -21.03
CA THR A 119 -0.36 8.97 -22.27
C THR A 119 -1.64 9.77 -21.97
N ARG A 120 -2.00 10.68 -22.87
CA ARG A 120 -3.20 11.54 -22.77
C ARG A 120 -4.01 11.47 -24.06
N GLY A 121 -5.24 11.95 -24.04
CA GLY A 121 -6.12 12.04 -25.20
C GLY A 121 -6.79 10.72 -25.58
N ARG A 122 -6.90 9.77 -24.64
CA ARG A 122 -7.60 8.48 -24.83
C ARG A 122 -9.08 8.58 -24.50
N THR A 123 -9.49 9.50 -23.64
CA THR A 123 -10.90 9.75 -23.33
C THR A 123 -11.18 11.23 -23.04
N SER A 124 -12.36 11.70 -23.45
CA SER A 124 -12.94 12.98 -23.04
C SER A 124 -13.83 12.86 -21.78
N HIS A 125 -14.11 11.62 -21.33
CA HIS A 125 -14.99 11.31 -20.21
C HIS A 125 -14.24 10.50 -19.13
N PRO A 126 -13.27 11.12 -18.43
CA PRO A 126 -12.38 10.41 -17.50
C PRO A 126 -13.12 9.77 -16.30
N TRP A 127 -14.19 10.41 -15.82
CA TRP A 127 -14.96 9.92 -14.68
C TRP A 127 -15.77 8.67 -15.05
N ASP A 128 -16.35 8.64 -16.24
CA ASP A 128 -17.11 7.49 -16.74
C ASP A 128 -16.19 6.31 -17.01
N LEU A 129 -14.99 6.57 -17.54
CA LEU A 129 -13.95 5.55 -17.70
C LEU A 129 -13.54 4.93 -16.36
N ALA A 130 -13.25 5.76 -15.35
CA ALA A 130 -12.89 5.27 -14.02
C ALA A 130 -14.02 4.47 -13.36
N LYS A 131 -15.27 4.94 -13.49
CA LYS A 131 -16.45 4.21 -13.00
C LYS A 131 -16.62 2.86 -13.70
N LYS A 132 -16.39 2.79 -15.01
CA LYS A 132 -16.51 1.57 -15.82
C LYS A 132 -15.48 0.50 -15.42
N TRP A 133 -14.27 0.91 -15.03
CA TRP A 133 -13.23 -0.04 -14.61
C TRP A 133 -13.53 -0.71 -13.27
N ALA A 134 -14.06 0.06 -12.33
CA ALA A 134 -14.17 -0.38 -10.96
C ALA A 134 -15.24 -1.47 -10.78
N ASN A 135 -14.81 -2.59 -10.21
CA ASN A 135 -15.60 -3.76 -9.90
C ASN A 135 -15.18 -4.32 -8.51
N PRO A 136 -15.86 -5.35 -7.96
CA PRO A 136 -15.54 -5.87 -6.63
C PRO A 136 -14.13 -6.43 -6.42
N ARG A 137 -13.38 -6.77 -7.48
CA ARG A 137 -12.00 -7.30 -7.38
C ARG A 137 -10.92 -6.30 -7.80
N SER A 138 -11.25 -5.24 -8.55
CA SER A 138 -10.28 -4.23 -8.98
C SER A 138 -10.91 -2.87 -9.23
N LEU A 139 -10.16 -1.79 -8.96
CA LEU A 139 -10.56 -0.41 -9.24
C LEU A 139 -10.06 0.07 -10.61
N ILE A 140 -9.02 -0.55 -11.13
CA ILE A 140 -8.47 -0.33 -12.47
C ILE A 140 -8.18 -1.68 -13.13
N PRO A 141 -8.18 -1.77 -14.48
CA PRO A 141 -7.69 -2.94 -15.19
C PRO A 141 -6.15 -3.02 -15.13
N SER A 142 -5.60 -4.19 -15.48
CA SER A 142 -4.15 -4.42 -15.55
C SER A 142 -3.46 -3.53 -16.58
N SER A 143 -4.10 -3.31 -17.73
CA SER A 143 -3.73 -2.27 -18.70
C SER A 143 -4.76 -1.14 -18.65
N ALA A 144 -4.37 -0.01 -18.06
CA ALA A 144 -5.28 1.10 -17.77
C ALA A 144 -5.16 2.20 -18.83
N LEU A 145 -5.52 1.86 -20.08
CA LEU A 145 -5.52 2.81 -21.20
C LEU A 145 -6.44 4.01 -20.90
N GLY A 146 -5.87 5.21 -20.83
CA GLY A 146 -6.58 6.43 -20.46
C GLY A 146 -6.52 6.79 -18.97
N LEU A 147 -5.79 6.01 -18.16
CA LEU A 147 -5.53 6.35 -16.75
C LEU A 147 -4.88 7.72 -16.63
N GLY A 148 -3.99 8.04 -17.55
CA GLY A 148 -3.39 9.35 -17.67
C GLY A 148 -4.40 10.50 -17.75
N ASP A 149 -5.48 10.35 -18.51
CA ASP A 149 -6.55 11.35 -18.61
C ASP A 149 -7.33 11.45 -17.29
N VAL A 150 -7.60 10.32 -16.63
CA VAL A 150 -8.26 10.30 -15.31
C VAL A 150 -7.42 11.01 -14.25
N LEU A 151 -6.13 10.67 -14.15
CA LEU A 151 -5.21 11.31 -13.21
C LEU A 151 -5.02 12.80 -13.52
N GLN A 152 -5.01 13.16 -14.81
CA GLN A 152 -4.93 14.55 -15.22
C GLN A 152 -6.17 15.34 -14.83
N ALA A 153 -7.35 14.76 -15.03
CA ALA A 153 -8.61 15.35 -14.59
C ALA A 153 -8.64 15.48 -13.06
N LEU A 154 -8.18 14.47 -12.31
CA LEU A 154 -8.12 14.52 -10.85
C LEU A 154 -7.22 15.67 -10.34
N ALA A 155 -6.12 15.91 -11.05
CA ALA A 155 -5.17 16.97 -10.74
C ALA A 155 -5.65 18.38 -11.10
N LYS A 156 -6.47 18.54 -12.16
CA LYS A 156 -6.77 19.87 -12.76
C LYS A 156 -8.25 20.27 -12.78
N ALA A 157 -9.18 19.32 -12.70
CA ALA A 157 -10.60 19.63 -12.82
C ALA A 157 -11.03 20.68 -11.78
N PRO A 158 -11.82 21.70 -12.15
CA PRO A 158 -12.30 22.71 -11.21
C PRO A 158 -13.00 22.06 -10.02
N ILE A 159 -12.74 22.59 -8.83
CA ILE A 159 -13.43 22.20 -7.61
C ILE A 159 -14.71 23.05 -7.55
N ILE A 160 -15.86 22.40 -7.45
CA ILE A 160 -17.17 23.07 -7.49
C ILE A 160 -17.91 23.03 -6.15
N SER A 161 -17.49 22.16 -5.23
CA SER A 161 -17.98 22.12 -3.86
C SER A 161 -16.91 21.51 -2.95
N THR A 162 -16.82 22.03 -1.73
CA THR A 162 -15.94 21.50 -0.67
C THR A 162 -16.66 21.45 0.67
N ASP A 163 -16.37 20.42 1.45
CA ASP A 163 -16.97 20.21 2.77
C ASP A 163 -15.98 19.54 3.72
N VAL A 164 -16.27 19.56 5.02
CA VAL A 164 -15.56 18.77 6.02
C VAL A 164 -15.65 17.27 5.68
N GLY A 165 -14.59 16.53 6.01
CA GLY A 165 -14.57 15.08 5.84
C GLY A 165 -15.63 14.41 6.72
N TYR A 166 -16.45 13.53 6.16
CA TYR A 166 -17.61 12.93 6.84
C TYR A 166 -17.26 12.05 8.06
N LYS A 167 -16.06 11.45 8.13
CA LYS A 167 -15.65 10.49 9.18
C LYS A 167 -14.12 10.40 9.35
N GLY A 168 -13.65 10.09 10.55
CA GLY A 168 -12.23 9.81 10.87
C GLY A 168 -11.55 10.91 11.68
N THR A 169 -10.37 10.61 12.24
CA THR A 169 -9.64 11.51 13.16
C THR A 169 -8.66 12.44 12.44
N GLN A 170 -8.36 12.15 11.17
CA GLN A 170 -7.36 12.85 10.38
C GLN A 170 -7.97 13.96 9.52
N LEU A 171 -7.17 15.00 9.29
CA LEU A 171 -7.57 16.16 8.52
C LEU A 171 -7.76 15.83 7.04
N LYS A 172 -8.99 16.03 6.53
CA LYS A 172 -9.32 15.85 5.12
C LYS A 172 -10.50 16.73 4.70
N ILE A 173 -10.57 17.01 3.41
CA ILE A 173 -11.63 17.83 2.79
C ILE A 173 -12.34 16.97 1.74
N SER A 174 -13.66 16.91 1.81
CA SER A 174 -14.49 16.32 0.76
C SER A 174 -14.54 17.29 -0.41
N LEU A 175 -14.25 16.81 -1.62
CA LEU A 175 -14.32 17.60 -2.86
C LEU A 175 -15.41 17.05 -3.77
N VAL A 176 -16.09 17.95 -4.48
CA VAL A 176 -16.79 17.65 -5.72
C VAL A 176 -16.09 18.39 -6.85
N LEU A 177 -15.64 17.65 -7.86
CA LEU A 177 -15.00 18.17 -9.06
C LEU A 177 -16.04 18.41 -10.17
N LYS A 178 -15.71 19.29 -11.11
CA LYS A 178 -16.54 19.50 -12.31
C LYS A 178 -16.89 18.16 -12.97
N GLY A 179 -18.17 17.97 -13.28
CA GLY A 179 -18.73 16.67 -13.70
C GLY A 179 -19.28 15.83 -12.54
N GLY A 180 -19.43 16.41 -11.34
CA GLY A 180 -20.06 15.75 -10.19
C GLY A 180 -19.19 14.68 -9.51
N GLN A 181 -17.93 14.53 -9.93
CA GLN A 181 -17.05 13.49 -9.40
C GLN A 181 -16.58 13.84 -7.99
N ARG A 182 -16.86 12.95 -7.03
CA ARG A 182 -16.40 13.09 -5.65
C ARG A 182 -14.95 12.65 -5.49
N ALA A 183 -14.23 13.33 -4.62
CA ALA A 183 -12.86 13.02 -4.23
C ALA A 183 -12.59 13.45 -2.78
N VAL A 184 -11.47 13.00 -2.22
CA VAL A 184 -10.98 13.42 -0.90
C VAL A 184 -9.65 14.12 -1.09
N PHE A 185 -9.46 15.26 -0.44
CA PHE A 185 -8.19 15.98 -0.38
C PHE A 185 -7.57 15.85 1.01
N LYS A 186 -6.36 15.26 1.08
CA LYS A 186 -5.52 15.23 2.28
C LYS A 186 -4.37 16.24 2.11
N PRO A 187 -4.33 17.35 2.86
CA PRO A 187 -3.29 18.35 2.70
C PRO A 187 -1.95 17.87 3.29
N ARG A 188 -0.85 18.44 2.81
CA ARG A 188 0.50 18.20 3.33
C ARG A 188 0.60 18.60 4.80
N ARG A 189 1.12 17.68 5.61
CA ARG A 189 1.39 17.87 7.05
C ARG A 189 2.88 17.99 7.38
N TYR A 190 3.73 17.27 6.67
CA TYR A 190 5.15 17.14 6.96
C TYR A 190 6.01 17.52 5.76
N SER A 191 7.31 17.74 6.00
CA SER A 191 8.32 17.72 4.93
C SER A 191 8.45 16.31 4.33
N ARG A 192 9.09 16.17 3.17
CA ARG A 192 9.28 14.83 2.58
C ARG A 192 10.35 14.04 3.33
N GLU A 193 11.26 14.76 3.95
CA GLU A 193 12.43 14.29 4.69
C GLU A 193 12.12 14.05 6.17
N GLU A 194 10.93 14.46 6.64
CA GLU A 194 10.50 14.28 8.02
C GLU A 194 10.60 12.81 8.43
N LEU A 195 11.21 12.54 9.58
CA LEU A 195 11.19 11.24 10.22
C LEU A 195 10.18 11.26 11.35
N LEU A 196 9.22 10.33 11.34
CA LEU A 196 8.28 10.18 12.45
C LEU A 196 8.86 9.19 13.45
N GLU A 197 8.99 9.64 14.69
CA GLU A 197 9.42 8.83 15.82
C GLU A 197 8.22 8.33 16.63
N GLY A 198 8.45 7.27 17.41
CA GLY A 198 7.44 6.69 18.29
C GLY A 198 6.69 5.50 17.68
N GLU A 199 5.42 5.34 18.06
CA GLU A 199 4.61 4.21 17.62
C GLU A 199 4.35 4.25 16.12
N VAL A 200 4.25 3.07 15.49
CA VAL A 200 4.08 2.94 14.03
C VAL A 200 2.79 3.58 13.48
N TYR A 201 1.81 3.83 14.34
CA TYR A 201 0.52 4.46 14.04
C TYR A 201 0.44 5.94 14.47
N ALA A 202 1.52 6.48 15.05
CA ALA A 202 1.59 7.86 15.51
C ALA A 202 1.64 8.86 14.35
N GLY A 203 1.37 10.13 14.67
CA GLY A 203 1.42 11.23 13.71
C GLY A 203 0.18 11.35 12.82
N ALA A 204 0.22 12.36 11.95
CA ALA A 204 -0.82 12.66 10.99
C ALA A 204 -0.61 11.93 9.66
N ASP A 205 -1.65 11.84 8.85
CA ASP A 205 -1.55 11.30 7.50
C ASP A 205 -0.57 12.12 6.64
N ARG A 206 0.29 11.41 5.92
CA ARG A 206 1.16 11.94 4.87
C ARG A 206 0.46 11.83 3.52
N HIS A 207 0.14 12.98 2.93
CA HIS A 207 -0.50 13.04 1.61
C HIS A 207 0.35 12.34 0.54
N ASN A 208 1.67 12.46 0.60
CA ASN A 208 2.57 11.79 -0.33
C ASN A 208 2.58 10.26 -0.14
N GLY A 209 2.27 9.76 1.05
CA GLY A 209 2.07 8.33 1.31
C GLY A 209 0.93 7.77 0.49
N GLU A 210 -0.21 8.46 0.44
CA GLU A 210 -1.37 8.05 -0.39
C GLU A 210 -1.04 7.99 -1.89
N VAL A 211 -0.27 8.98 -2.39
CA VAL A 211 0.16 9.00 -3.80
C VAL A 211 1.13 7.84 -4.09
N ALA A 212 2.11 7.62 -3.21
CA ALA A 212 3.09 6.54 -3.35
C ALA A 212 2.40 5.16 -3.28
N ALA A 213 1.47 4.98 -2.35
CA ALA A 213 0.67 3.77 -2.17
C ALA A 213 -0.11 3.41 -3.44
N PHE A 214 -0.76 4.38 -4.09
CA PHE A 214 -1.44 4.15 -5.37
C PHE A 214 -0.49 3.61 -6.43
N HIS A 215 0.67 4.25 -6.61
CA HIS A 215 1.64 3.81 -7.61
C HIS A 215 2.30 2.47 -7.27
N LEU A 216 2.60 2.21 -6.00
CA LEU A 216 3.13 0.93 -5.55
C LEU A 216 2.12 -0.20 -5.78
N GLY A 217 0.83 0.04 -5.53
CA GLY A 217 -0.22 -0.94 -5.79
C GLY A 217 -0.19 -1.38 -7.26
N ARG A 218 -0.04 -0.44 -8.19
CA ARG A 218 0.12 -0.76 -9.61
C ARG A 218 1.36 -1.59 -9.92
N VAL A 219 2.48 -1.25 -9.29
CA VAL A 219 3.74 -1.98 -9.44
C VAL A 219 3.61 -3.42 -8.99
N LEU A 220 2.89 -3.67 -7.90
CA LEU A 220 2.66 -4.99 -7.33
C LEU A 220 1.49 -5.75 -7.96
N GLY A 221 0.79 -5.16 -8.93
CA GLY A 221 -0.44 -5.74 -9.48
C GLY A 221 -1.64 -5.72 -8.51
N LEU A 222 -1.55 -4.97 -7.41
CA LEU A 222 -2.63 -4.73 -6.45
C LEU A 222 -3.50 -3.57 -6.94
N LEU A 223 -4.46 -3.92 -7.81
CA LEU A 223 -5.30 -2.97 -8.52
C LEU A 223 -6.49 -2.42 -7.71
N THR A 224 -6.44 -2.55 -6.37
CA THR A 224 -7.51 -2.14 -5.44
C THR A 224 -7.18 -0.88 -4.64
N VAL A 225 -6.01 -0.26 -4.88
CA VAL A 225 -5.66 1.05 -4.30
C VAL A 225 -6.39 2.16 -5.07
N PRO A 226 -7.14 3.06 -4.41
CA PRO A 226 -7.84 4.13 -5.11
C PRO A 226 -6.91 5.08 -5.87
N LEU A 227 -7.39 5.57 -7.02
CA LEU A 227 -6.65 6.51 -7.86
C LEU A 227 -6.35 7.77 -7.07
N THR A 228 -5.06 8.07 -6.92
CA THR A 228 -4.58 9.20 -6.11
C THR A 228 -3.53 10.00 -6.86
N VAL A 229 -3.63 11.33 -6.82
CA VAL A 229 -2.67 12.25 -7.46
C VAL A 229 -2.30 13.40 -6.53
N GLY A 230 -1.08 13.91 -6.67
CA GLY A 230 -0.69 15.16 -6.04
C GLY A 230 -1.38 16.36 -6.69
N ARG A 231 -1.88 17.31 -5.89
CA ARG A 231 -2.50 18.56 -6.37
C ARG A 231 -2.08 19.73 -5.50
N ARG A 232 -1.86 20.89 -6.13
CA ARG A 232 -1.72 22.19 -5.45
C ARG A 232 -3.02 22.95 -5.56
N VAL A 233 -3.53 23.42 -4.43
CA VAL A 233 -4.83 24.07 -4.33
C VAL A 233 -4.66 25.39 -3.61
N SER A 234 -5.09 26.50 -4.22
CA SER A 234 -5.17 27.77 -3.50
C SER A 234 -6.42 27.78 -2.64
N PRO A 235 -6.31 27.91 -1.31
CA PRO A 235 -7.49 27.91 -0.46
C PRO A 235 -8.45 29.06 -0.76
N ARG A 236 -7.91 30.25 -1.06
CA ARG A 236 -8.71 31.45 -1.37
C ARG A 236 -9.42 31.36 -2.72
N LYS A 237 -8.79 30.73 -3.72
CA LYS A 237 -9.34 30.67 -5.08
C LYS A 237 -10.18 29.42 -5.34
N HIS A 238 -9.85 28.30 -4.69
CA HIS A 238 -10.41 26.99 -5.05
C HIS A 238 -11.20 26.31 -3.93
N LEU A 239 -10.99 26.66 -2.65
CA LEU A 239 -11.69 26.01 -1.53
C LEU A 239 -12.78 26.91 -0.96
N LEU A 240 -12.39 28.05 -0.38
CA LEU A 240 -13.30 28.97 0.32
C LEU A 240 -14.51 29.43 -0.50
N PRO A 241 -14.40 29.78 -1.80
CA PRO A 241 -15.56 30.26 -2.57
C PRO A 241 -16.64 29.20 -2.79
N VAL A 242 -16.32 27.93 -2.60
CA VAL A 242 -17.21 26.78 -2.83
C VAL A 242 -17.33 25.90 -1.59
N ALA A 243 -16.96 26.42 -0.42
CA ALA A 243 -16.99 25.71 0.85
C ALA A 243 -18.38 25.70 1.47
N SER A 244 -18.73 24.60 2.14
CA SER A 244 -19.83 24.57 3.11
C SER A 244 -19.59 25.61 4.20
N ARG A 245 -20.66 26.01 4.89
CA ARG A 245 -20.59 26.97 5.99
C ARG A 245 -19.70 26.43 7.11
N GLU A 246 -19.82 25.14 7.40
CA GLU A 246 -19.06 24.39 8.39
C GLU A 246 -17.57 24.44 8.06
N LEU A 247 -17.20 24.13 6.81
CA LEU A 247 -15.81 24.18 6.36
C LEU A 247 -15.28 25.62 6.42
N ALA A 248 -16.01 26.59 5.88
CA ALA A 248 -15.60 27.99 5.84
C ALA A 248 -15.35 28.58 7.24
N ALA A 249 -16.16 28.21 8.23
CA ALA A 249 -16.01 28.65 9.61
C ALA A 249 -14.69 28.20 10.27
N THR A 250 -14.02 27.18 9.73
CA THR A 250 -12.74 26.69 10.27
C THR A 250 -11.51 27.47 9.81
N PHE A 251 -11.68 28.47 8.92
CA PHE A 251 -10.59 29.28 8.37
C PHE A 251 -10.41 30.58 9.18
N PHE A 252 -9.18 30.90 9.65
CA PHE A 252 -8.90 32.11 10.45
C PHE A 252 -7.67 32.93 9.99
N LYS A 253 -7.53 34.20 10.47
CA LYS A 253 -6.61 35.23 9.94
C LYS A 253 -5.15 35.13 10.40
N ARG A 254 -4.26 34.83 9.43
CA ARG A 254 -2.97 35.51 9.03
C ARG A 254 -2.23 34.65 7.98
N ARG A 255 -2.60 33.37 7.91
CA ARG A 255 -2.36 32.38 6.85
C ARG A 255 -3.67 31.60 6.68
N VAL A 256 -3.99 31.06 5.51
CA VAL A 256 -5.18 30.22 5.41
C VAL A 256 -4.89 28.91 6.15
N CYS A 257 -5.32 28.83 7.40
CA CYS A 257 -5.11 27.68 8.27
C CYS A 257 -6.44 26.91 8.45
N TYR A 258 -6.40 25.60 8.21
CA TYR A 258 -7.56 24.69 8.29
C TYR A 258 -7.55 23.95 9.66
N TYR A 259 -8.68 23.95 10.39
CA TYR A 259 -8.97 23.30 11.71
C TYR A 259 -8.77 24.14 12.99
N CYS A 260 -9.61 23.89 14.02
CA CYS A 260 -9.86 24.74 15.20
C CYS A 260 -8.79 24.76 16.32
N HIS A 261 -7.65 24.07 16.17
CA HIS A 261 -6.57 24.13 17.16
C HIS A 261 -5.27 24.61 16.53
N LYS A 262 -4.60 25.59 17.16
CA LYS A 262 -3.31 26.15 16.70
C LYS A 262 -2.28 25.05 16.38
N ASN A 263 -2.28 23.97 17.16
CA ASN A 263 -1.28 22.90 17.07
C ASN A 263 -1.57 21.83 16.00
N SER A 264 -2.75 21.83 15.39
CA SER A 264 -3.12 20.86 14.34
C SER A 264 -3.49 21.51 13.00
N SER A 265 -3.39 22.83 12.93
CA SER A 265 -3.76 23.59 11.74
C SER A 265 -2.78 23.38 10.58
N VAL A 266 -3.30 23.41 9.35
CA VAL A 266 -2.47 23.38 8.13
C VAL A 266 -2.56 24.70 7.43
N CYS A 267 -1.42 25.37 7.28
CA CYS A 267 -1.33 26.69 6.69
C CYS A 267 -0.73 26.65 5.28
N ASP A 268 -1.22 27.51 4.39
CA ASP A 268 -0.67 27.65 3.05
C ASP A 268 0.80 28.10 3.04
N SER A 269 1.52 27.67 2.00
CA SER A 269 2.86 28.18 1.68
C SER A 269 2.78 28.86 0.33
N GLY A 270 3.04 30.18 0.31
CA GLY A 270 2.91 31.00 -0.90
C GLY A 270 1.48 31.03 -1.47
N GLY A 271 0.44 30.94 -0.63
CA GLY A 271 -0.96 30.99 -1.05
C GLY A 271 -1.51 29.69 -1.65
N THR A 272 -0.74 28.59 -1.55
CA THR A 272 -1.15 27.25 -2.01
C THR A 272 -0.94 26.18 -0.95
N LEU A 273 -1.84 25.20 -0.94
CA LEU A 273 -1.71 23.95 -0.21
C LEU A 273 -1.37 22.84 -1.19
N GLU A 274 -0.27 22.16 -0.95
CA GLU A 274 0.01 20.87 -1.59
C GLU A 274 -0.77 19.77 -0.84
N GLY A 275 -1.29 18.79 -1.55
CA GLY A 275 -1.95 17.64 -0.96
C GLY A 275 -2.19 16.52 -1.97
N ALA A 276 -2.80 15.46 -1.50
CA ALA A 276 -3.22 14.32 -2.32
C ALA A 276 -4.72 14.40 -2.55
N VAL A 277 -5.14 14.18 -3.78
CA VAL A 277 -6.53 14.02 -4.16
C VAL A 277 -6.75 12.56 -4.52
N THR A 278 -7.62 11.90 -3.77
CA THR A 278 -8.00 10.49 -3.96
C THR A 278 -9.42 10.43 -4.49
N LEU A 279 -9.63 9.72 -5.61
CA LEU A 279 -10.94 9.54 -6.22
C LEU A 279 -11.87 8.75 -5.30
N TRP A 280 -13.11 9.21 -5.14
CA TRP A 280 -14.12 8.45 -4.40
C TRP A 280 -14.54 7.22 -5.21
N LEU A 281 -14.77 6.09 -4.54
CA LEU A 281 -15.27 4.90 -5.20
C LEU A 281 -16.67 5.14 -5.82
N PRO A 282 -17.02 4.45 -6.92
CA PRO A 282 -18.34 4.58 -7.50
C PRO A 282 -19.46 4.16 -6.55
N ALA A 283 -20.64 4.77 -6.69
CA ALA A 283 -21.80 4.48 -5.84
C ALA A 283 -22.28 3.02 -5.94
N HIS A 284 -22.01 2.33 -7.05
CA HIS A 284 -22.34 0.90 -7.22
C HIS A 284 -21.40 -0.03 -6.45
N LEU A 285 -20.35 0.48 -5.79
CA LEU A 285 -19.44 -0.26 -4.92
C LEU A 285 -19.55 0.26 -3.47
N PRO A 286 -20.68 0.06 -2.78
CA PRO A 286 -20.80 0.45 -1.39
C PRO A 286 -19.79 -0.33 -0.54
N LEU A 287 -19.10 0.37 0.36
CA LEU A 287 -18.08 -0.25 1.21
C LEU A 287 -18.66 -0.73 2.53
N MET A 288 -18.20 -1.91 2.94
CA MET A 288 -18.34 -2.46 4.29
C MET A 288 -16.97 -2.51 4.94
N HIS A 289 -16.88 -2.02 6.18
CA HIS A 289 -15.65 -2.05 6.97
C HIS A 289 -15.72 -3.18 7.99
N LEU A 290 -14.68 -4.02 8.05
CA LEU A 290 -14.58 -5.16 8.94
C LEU A 290 -13.34 -5.04 9.83
N PRO A 291 -13.38 -5.48 11.10
CA PRO A 291 -12.21 -5.49 11.97
C PRO A 291 -11.09 -6.34 11.38
N HIS A 292 -9.87 -5.81 11.42
CA HIS A 292 -8.71 -6.57 10.96
C HIS A 292 -8.32 -7.63 12.00
N PRO A 293 -8.17 -8.91 11.64
CA PRO A 293 -7.81 -9.96 12.61
C PRO A 293 -6.45 -9.68 13.28
N TRP A 294 -5.50 -9.12 12.54
CA TRP A 294 -4.21 -8.64 13.07
C TRP A 294 -4.22 -7.16 13.52
N ALA A 295 -5.37 -6.62 13.93
CA ALA A 295 -5.41 -5.28 14.49
C ALA A 295 -4.57 -5.20 15.78
N ARG A 296 -3.94 -4.04 16.00
CA ARG A 296 -3.19 -3.75 17.23
C ARG A 296 -4.14 -3.44 18.38
N THR A 297 -3.64 -3.52 19.60
CA THR A 297 -4.35 -3.07 20.81
C THR A 297 -4.33 -1.55 21.00
N TYR A 298 -3.43 -0.84 20.29
CA TYR A 298 -3.21 0.60 20.43
C TYR A 298 -2.83 1.06 21.85
N THR A 299 -2.31 0.14 22.66
CA THR A 299 -1.78 0.40 23.99
C THR A 299 -0.44 -0.32 24.16
N ARG A 300 0.45 0.28 24.96
CA ARG A 300 1.75 -0.30 25.29
C ARG A 300 1.66 -1.43 26.32
N THR A 301 0.57 -1.50 27.08
CA THR A 301 0.43 -2.40 28.23
C THR A 301 -0.18 -3.75 27.89
N LYS A 302 -0.73 -3.91 26.68
CA LYS A 302 -1.45 -5.12 26.28
C LYS A 302 -0.99 -5.57 24.90
N LEU A 303 -0.58 -6.83 24.80
CA LEU A 303 -0.30 -7.49 23.54
C LEU A 303 -1.60 -7.96 22.89
N ALA A 304 -1.66 -7.94 21.56
CA ALA A 304 -2.75 -8.58 20.84
C ALA A 304 -2.56 -10.12 20.85
N PRO A 305 -3.64 -10.91 20.73
CA PRO A 305 -3.53 -12.37 20.69
C PRO A 305 -2.55 -12.91 19.64
N TRP A 306 -2.47 -12.25 18.47
CA TRP A 306 -1.55 -12.61 17.39
C TRP A 306 -0.07 -12.30 17.71
N GLU A 307 0.22 -11.43 18.68
CA GLU A 307 1.58 -11.14 19.15
C GLU A 307 2.08 -12.22 20.12
N GLU A 308 1.15 -12.91 20.80
CA GLU A 308 1.43 -13.90 21.83
C GLU A 308 1.37 -15.34 21.30
N GLN A 309 0.38 -15.66 20.46
CA GLN A 309 0.05 -17.02 20.06
C GLN A 309 0.65 -17.39 18.69
N PRO A 310 1.62 -18.33 18.62
CA PRO A 310 2.20 -18.75 17.33
C PRO A 310 1.18 -19.37 16.36
N GLY A 311 0.15 -20.04 16.87
CA GLY A 311 -0.90 -20.71 16.08
C GLY A 311 -2.12 -19.84 15.73
N TYR A 312 -2.06 -18.52 15.92
CA TYR A 312 -3.21 -17.62 15.77
C TYR A 312 -3.91 -17.75 14.40
N CYS A 313 -3.14 -17.88 13.31
CA CYS A 313 -3.68 -18.01 11.96
C CYS A 313 -4.51 -19.30 11.77
N GLU A 314 -4.08 -20.42 12.39
CA GLU A 314 -4.78 -21.70 12.24
C GLU A 314 -6.18 -21.67 12.87
N GLY A 315 -6.34 -20.95 13.99
CA GLY A 315 -7.66 -20.71 14.58
C GLY A 315 -8.55 -19.85 13.69
N LEU A 316 -8.00 -18.81 13.06
CA LEU A 316 -8.76 -17.95 12.14
C LEU A 316 -9.25 -18.72 10.92
N ARG A 317 -8.41 -19.58 10.34
CA ARG A 317 -8.73 -20.40 9.15
C ARG A 317 -9.89 -21.37 9.34
N GLN A 318 -10.34 -21.60 10.57
CA GLN A 318 -11.49 -22.45 10.87
C GLN A 318 -12.83 -21.70 10.78
N HIS A 319 -12.82 -20.37 10.70
CA HIS A 319 -14.02 -19.55 10.78
C HIS A 319 -14.19 -18.63 9.57
N ALA A 320 -15.44 -18.49 9.07
CA ALA A 320 -15.75 -17.53 8.03
C ALA A 320 -15.45 -16.09 8.53
N PRO A 321 -15.00 -15.17 7.67
CA PRO A 321 -14.80 -15.30 6.24
C PRO A 321 -13.42 -15.86 5.84
N TYR A 322 -12.63 -16.41 6.78
CA TYR A 322 -11.26 -16.86 6.52
C TYR A 322 -11.16 -18.36 6.25
N SER A 323 -12.24 -19.12 6.44
CA SER A 323 -12.32 -20.55 6.20
C SER A 323 -12.75 -20.92 4.78
N GLY A 324 -12.27 -22.08 4.34
CA GLY A 324 -12.63 -22.72 3.07
C GLY A 324 -11.80 -22.26 1.87
N ASP A 325 -11.50 -23.21 0.97
CA ASP A 325 -10.65 -23.00 -0.22
C ASP A 325 -11.23 -21.99 -1.23
N GLN A 326 -12.51 -21.65 -1.09
CA GLN A 326 -13.21 -20.72 -1.97
C GLN A 326 -13.18 -19.26 -1.49
N SER A 327 -12.75 -18.99 -0.24
CA SER A 327 -12.67 -17.63 0.26
C SER A 327 -11.32 -16.98 -0.10
N PRO A 328 -11.29 -15.90 -0.90
CA PRO A 328 -10.06 -15.18 -1.19
C PRO A 328 -9.58 -14.33 -0.02
N ARG A 329 -10.39 -14.17 1.05
CA ARG A 329 -10.20 -13.15 2.06
C ARG A 329 -8.86 -13.22 2.78
N LEU A 330 -8.41 -14.44 3.14
CA LEU A 330 -7.15 -14.60 3.84
C LEU A 330 -5.96 -14.25 2.94
N LEU A 331 -6.00 -14.62 1.66
CA LEU A 331 -5.00 -14.23 0.67
C LEU A 331 -5.01 -12.72 0.42
N ASP A 332 -6.19 -12.11 0.30
CA ASP A 332 -6.31 -10.65 0.18
C ASP A 332 -5.70 -9.92 1.41
N LEU A 333 -5.83 -10.49 2.62
CA LEU A 333 -5.19 -9.96 3.83
C LEU A 333 -3.67 -10.13 3.81
N MET A 334 -3.16 -11.23 3.24
CA MET A 334 -1.72 -11.44 3.05
C MET A 334 -1.15 -10.42 2.06
N ASP A 335 -1.81 -10.19 0.93
CA ASP A 335 -1.46 -9.16 -0.06
C ASP A 335 -1.46 -7.77 0.58
N ALA A 336 -2.50 -7.45 1.37
CA ALA A 336 -2.57 -6.19 2.12
C ALA A 336 -1.44 -6.06 3.15
N ALA A 337 -1.07 -7.13 3.85
CA ALA A 337 0.01 -7.13 4.83
C ALA A 337 1.39 -6.91 4.18
N VAL A 338 1.63 -7.52 3.02
CA VAL A 338 2.84 -7.29 2.21
C VAL A 338 2.89 -5.84 1.75
N PHE A 339 1.79 -5.33 1.21
CA PHE A 339 1.67 -3.94 0.77
C PHE A 339 1.95 -2.97 1.92
N ASP A 340 1.29 -3.17 3.06
CA ASP A 340 1.46 -2.39 4.28
C ASP A 340 2.88 -2.47 4.81
N PHE A 341 3.52 -3.63 4.76
CA PHE A 341 4.92 -3.73 5.13
C PHE A 341 5.78 -2.85 4.24
N LEU A 342 5.58 -2.83 2.91
CA LEU A 342 6.40 -2.04 1.99
C LEU A 342 6.19 -0.53 2.14
N ILE A 343 4.94 -0.07 2.25
CA ILE A 343 4.64 1.35 2.55
C ILE A 343 4.79 1.67 4.02
N GLN A 344 5.16 0.67 4.82
CA GLN A 344 5.33 0.80 6.23
C GLN A 344 3.97 1.19 6.92
N ASN A 345 2.78 0.92 6.39
CA ASN A 345 1.54 1.19 7.12
C ASN A 345 1.35 0.28 8.35
N GLY A 346 1.37 0.85 9.56
CA GLY A 346 1.17 0.10 10.81
C GLY A 346 -0.21 0.26 11.43
N ASP A 347 -1.12 0.96 10.75
CA ASP A 347 -2.41 1.43 11.28
C ASP A 347 -3.62 0.76 10.60
N ARG A 348 -3.44 -0.38 9.90
CA ARG A 348 -4.55 -1.13 9.29
C ARG A 348 -5.33 -1.93 10.34
N HIS A 349 -6.17 -1.25 11.10
CA HIS A 349 -7.03 -1.87 12.13
C HIS A 349 -8.42 -2.28 11.63
N HIS A 350 -8.84 -1.78 10.48
CA HIS A 350 -9.97 -2.30 9.71
C HIS A 350 -9.54 -2.54 8.27
N TYR A 351 -10.26 -3.42 7.58
CA TYR A 351 -10.18 -3.55 6.13
C TYR A 351 -11.54 -3.26 5.50
N SER A 352 -11.53 -2.85 4.24
CA SER A 352 -12.73 -2.44 3.51
C SER A 352 -12.99 -3.37 2.33
N VAL A 353 -14.23 -3.74 2.12
CA VAL A 353 -14.67 -4.64 1.04
C VAL A 353 -15.94 -4.10 0.43
N VAL A 354 -16.31 -4.56 -0.78
CA VAL A 354 -17.61 -4.22 -1.35
C VAL A 354 -18.71 -4.98 -0.59
N ALA A 355 -19.69 -4.25 -0.07
CA ALA A 355 -20.78 -4.81 0.72
C ALA A 355 -21.62 -5.80 -0.10
N GLY A 356 -22.01 -6.92 0.52
CA GLY A 356 -22.81 -7.96 -0.13
C GLY A 356 -22.09 -8.76 -1.22
N LYS A 357 -20.75 -8.66 -1.30
CA LYS A 357 -19.90 -9.37 -2.27
C LYS A 357 -18.82 -10.18 -1.54
N PRO A 358 -19.08 -11.43 -1.15
CA PRO A 358 -18.12 -12.27 -0.42
C PRO A 358 -16.77 -12.42 -1.12
N GLU A 359 -16.79 -12.47 -2.45
CA GLU A 359 -15.62 -12.59 -3.32
C GLU A 359 -14.83 -11.28 -3.44
N ALA A 360 -15.37 -10.14 -3.00
CA ALA A 360 -14.75 -8.84 -3.18
C ALA A 360 -13.36 -8.75 -2.54
N ALA A 361 -12.42 -8.18 -3.29
CA ALA A 361 -11.07 -7.93 -2.82
C ALA A 361 -11.06 -6.88 -1.70
N ILE A 362 -10.00 -6.89 -0.90
CA ILE A 362 -9.76 -5.79 0.03
C ILE A 362 -9.42 -4.52 -0.76
N ILE A 363 -10.16 -3.46 -0.48
CA ILE A 363 -9.85 -2.12 -0.96
C ILE A 363 -8.81 -1.51 -0.02
N LEU A 364 -7.63 -1.23 -0.57
CA LEU A 364 -6.48 -0.71 0.15
C LEU A 364 -6.65 0.80 0.38
N LEU A 365 -7.51 1.15 1.33
CA LEU A 365 -7.76 2.53 1.77
C LEU A 365 -6.80 2.96 2.89
N ASP A 366 -6.71 4.29 3.05
CA ASP A 366 -6.04 4.99 4.14
C ASP A 366 -4.56 4.58 4.31
N ASN A 367 -3.77 4.90 3.27
CA ASN A 367 -2.36 4.51 3.19
C ASN A 367 -1.41 5.66 3.56
N GLY A 368 -1.94 6.72 4.19
CA GLY A 368 -1.18 7.89 4.61
C GLY A 368 -0.38 7.72 5.90
N LYS A 369 -0.52 6.58 6.60
CA LYS A 369 0.13 6.34 7.88
C LYS A 369 1.57 5.84 7.71
N ARG A 370 2.47 6.84 7.87
CA ARG A 370 3.94 6.95 7.83
C ARG A 370 4.64 7.17 6.50
#